data_AF-A0A7V8BIB3-F1
#
_entry.id   AF-A0A7V8BIB3-F1
#
_cell.length_a   1.000
_cell.length_b   1.000
_cell.length_c   1.000
_cell.angle_alpha   90.00
_cell.angle_beta   90.00
_cell.angle_gamma   90.00
#
_symmetry.space_group_name_H-M   'P 1'
#
loop_
_entity.id
_entity.type
_entity.pdbx_description
1 polymer ?
#
loop_
_entity_poly.entity_id
_entity_poly.type
_entity_poly.pdbx_seq_one_letter_code
_entity_poly.pdbx_strand_id
1 'polypeptide(L)'
;MDTPISGFRPQADETFFKDAQLFALLKGHEHAYPKQLATHYPQILERIIAVWSSPETARTYFQSLLMTDRNTRQGFPQQVYTELLALSLVYDRLFPPKPKPEAARRDPWELGGGGRIR
;
A
#
# COMPACT_ATOMS: atom_id res chain seq x y z
N MET A 1 -2.24 -51.53 16.95
CA MET A 1 -2.18 -50.16 17.49
C MET A 1 -0.98 -49.51 16.85
N ASP A 2 -1.17 -48.87 15.70
CA ASP A 2 -0.19 -47.97 15.12
C ASP A 2 -0.97 -46.94 14.30
N THR A 3 -1.03 -45.72 14.81
CA THR A 3 -1.69 -44.60 14.14
C THR A 3 -0.62 -43.90 13.31
N PRO A 4 -0.72 -43.85 11.97
CA PRO A 4 0.26 -43.13 11.18
C PRO A 4 0.12 -41.63 11.44
N ILE A 5 1.24 -41.03 11.81
CA ILE A 5 1.45 -39.61 12.07
C ILE A 5 1.28 -38.85 10.75
N SER A 6 0.04 -38.57 10.34
CA SER A 6 -0.26 -37.74 9.18
C SER A 6 -0.41 -36.29 9.63
N GLY A 7 0.51 -35.42 9.21
CA GLY A 7 0.36 -33.98 9.40
C GLY A 7 1.63 -33.18 9.58
N PHE A 8 2.76 -33.55 8.95
CA PHE A 8 3.80 -32.55 8.70
C PHE A 8 3.28 -31.62 7.58
N ARG A 9 2.48 -30.63 7.96
CA ARG A 9 2.05 -29.55 7.06
C ARG A 9 3.16 -28.50 7.07
N PRO A 10 3.97 -28.36 6.01
CA PRO A 10 4.94 -27.28 5.93
C PRO A 10 4.19 -25.97 5.65
N GLN A 11 3.68 -25.32 6.71
CA GLN A 11 3.10 -23.96 6.59
C GLN A 11 4.18 -22.91 6.26
N ALA A 12 5.47 -23.30 6.24
CA ALA A 12 6.59 -22.42 6.01
C ALA A 12 6.75 -21.95 4.56
N ASP A 13 6.20 -22.65 3.55
CA ASP A 13 6.53 -22.34 2.15
C ASP A 13 5.68 -21.19 1.55
N GLU A 14 4.46 -20.96 2.06
CA GLU A 14 3.56 -19.92 1.51
C GLU A 14 4.02 -18.49 1.83
N THR A 15 4.57 -18.26 3.02
CA THR A 15 5.01 -16.93 3.45
C THR A 15 6.25 -16.52 2.66
N PHE A 16 7.22 -17.43 2.52
CA PHE A 16 8.45 -17.21 1.75
C PHE A 16 8.19 -16.81 0.30
N PHE A 17 7.19 -17.41 -0.36
CA PHE A 17 6.84 -17.06 -1.74
C PHE A 17 6.30 -15.62 -1.84
N LYS A 18 5.47 -15.22 -0.87
CA LYS A 18 4.90 -13.86 -0.80
C LYS A 18 5.97 -12.82 -0.50
N ASP A 19 6.96 -13.17 0.32
CA ASP A 19 8.11 -12.33 0.61
C ASP A 19 8.94 -12.07 -0.66
N ALA A 20 9.27 -13.14 -1.39
CA ALA A 20 9.97 -13.04 -2.66
C ALA A 20 9.20 -12.19 -3.69
N GLN A 21 7.88 -12.34 -3.74
CA GLN A 21 7.01 -11.55 -4.60
C GLN A 21 7.05 -10.06 -4.23
N LEU A 22 7.01 -9.72 -2.95
CA LEU A 22 7.14 -8.33 -2.50
C LEU A 22 8.54 -7.76 -2.81
N PHE A 23 9.61 -8.54 -2.61
CA PHE A 23 10.95 -8.14 -2.99
C PHE A 23 11.07 -7.80 -4.48
N ALA A 24 10.44 -8.61 -5.34
CA ALA A 24 10.38 -8.33 -6.78
C ALA A 24 9.63 -7.01 -7.08
N LEU A 25 8.54 -6.73 -6.35
CA LEU A 25 7.76 -5.50 -6.49
C LEU A 25 8.50 -4.25 -5.99
N LEU A 26 9.39 -4.39 -5.00
CA LEU A 26 10.21 -3.32 -4.45
C LEU A 26 11.36 -2.88 -5.38
N LYS A 27 11.64 -3.60 -6.47
CA LYS A 27 12.65 -3.26 -7.50
C LYS A 27 14.02 -2.81 -6.93
N GLY A 28 14.51 -3.49 -5.90
CA GLY A 28 15.80 -3.19 -5.26
C GLY A 28 15.71 -2.30 -4.01
N HIS A 29 14.51 -1.92 -3.57
CA HIS A 29 14.29 -1.27 -2.26
C HIS A 29 14.07 -2.30 -1.14
N GLU A 30 14.99 -3.25 -1.01
CA GLU A 30 14.94 -4.35 -0.03
C GLU A 30 14.90 -3.84 1.42
N HIS A 31 15.51 -2.67 1.67
CA HIS A 31 15.50 -2.00 2.97
C HIS A 31 14.10 -1.52 3.41
N ALA A 32 13.14 -1.42 2.47
CA ALA A 32 11.75 -1.09 2.77
C ALA A 32 10.87 -2.32 3.01
N TYR A 33 11.46 -3.52 3.04
CA TYR A 33 10.73 -4.74 3.28
C TYR A 33 10.18 -4.79 4.73
N PRO A 34 8.87 -4.98 4.92
CA PRO A 34 8.24 -4.83 6.21
C PRO A 34 8.23 -6.16 6.99
N LYS A 35 9.31 -6.42 7.75
CA LYS A 35 9.51 -7.67 8.50
C LYS A 35 8.50 -7.85 9.61
N GLN A 36 8.20 -6.78 10.34
CA GLN A 36 7.24 -6.82 11.45
C GLN A 36 5.81 -6.95 10.91
N LEU A 37 5.50 -6.30 9.78
CA LEU A 37 4.21 -6.46 9.12
C LEU A 37 4.00 -7.90 8.63
N ALA A 38 4.99 -8.50 7.96
CA ALA A 38 4.90 -9.89 7.49
C ALA A 38 4.74 -10.89 8.64
N THR A 39 5.38 -10.62 9.78
CA THR A 39 5.35 -11.48 10.97
C THR A 39 4.04 -11.38 11.74
N HIS A 40 3.54 -10.17 11.97
CA HIS A 40 2.37 -9.92 12.81
C HIS A 40 1.05 -9.83 12.03
N TYR A 41 1.12 -9.44 10.75
CA TYR A 41 -0.05 -9.16 9.91
C TYR A 41 0.11 -9.71 8.48
N PRO A 42 0.32 -11.03 8.29
CA PRO A 42 0.49 -11.64 6.97
C PRO A 42 -0.71 -11.37 6.04
N GLN A 43 -1.93 -11.33 6.59
CA GLN A 43 -3.14 -11.00 5.86
C GLN A 43 -3.12 -9.59 5.23
N ILE A 44 -2.47 -8.61 5.88
CA ILE A 44 -2.33 -7.26 5.35
C ILE A 44 -1.30 -7.28 4.22
N LEU A 45 -0.19 -7.99 4.39
CA LEU A 45 0.82 -8.18 3.36
C LEU A 45 0.22 -8.77 2.08
N GLU A 46 -0.58 -9.82 2.20
CA GLU A 46 -1.27 -10.45 1.08
C GLU A 46 -2.20 -9.48 0.36
N ARG A 47 -2.95 -8.69 1.13
CA ARG A 47 -3.81 -7.64 0.56
C ARG A 47 -2.99 -6.60 -0.18
N ILE A 48 -1.88 -6.15 0.37
CA ILE A 48 -0.96 -5.20 -0.26
C ILE A 48 -0.47 -5.75 -1.61
N ILE A 49 0.00 -7.00 -1.64
CA ILE A 49 0.48 -7.65 -2.87
C ILE A 49 -0.66 -7.76 -3.90
N ALA A 50 -1.87 -8.14 -3.46
CA ALA A 50 -3.03 -8.26 -4.34
C ALA A 50 -3.48 -6.91 -4.93
N VAL A 51 -3.41 -5.82 -4.15
CA VAL A 51 -3.77 -4.48 -4.64
C VAL A 51 -2.61 -3.75 -5.30
N TRP A 52 -1.37 -4.25 -5.21
CA TRP A 52 -0.17 -3.56 -5.70
C TRP A 52 -0.24 -3.23 -7.20
N SER A 53 -0.82 -4.14 -8.01
CA SER A 53 -1.06 -3.93 -9.44
C SER A 53 -2.10 -2.84 -9.73
N SER A 54 -2.86 -2.39 -8.74
CA SER A 54 -3.94 -1.41 -8.84
C SER A 54 -3.60 -0.13 -8.07
N PRO A 55 -2.99 0.89 -8.70
CA PRO A 55 -2.49 2.09 -8.02
C PRO A 55 -3.51 2.89 -7.23
N GLU A 56 -4.75 2.97 -7.71
CA GLU A 56 -5.82 3.68 -7.03
C GLU A 56 -6.28 2.96 -5.76
N THR A 57 -6.41 1.63 -5.85
CA THR A 57 -6.82 0.77 -4.73
C THR A 57 -5.69 0.66 -3.71
N ALA A 58 -4.44 0.45 -4.14
CA ALA A 58 -3.28 0.38 -3.27
C ALA A 58 -3.12 1.67 -2.46
N ARG A 59 -3.15 2.84 -3.11
CA ARG A 59 -3.03 4.11 -2.40
C ARG A 59 -4.14 4.29 -1.36
N THR A 60 -5.39 4.03 -1.74
CA THR A 60 -6.54 4.11 -0.81
C THR A 60 -6.37 3.15 0.37
N TYR A 61 -5.86 1.94 0.11
CA TYR A 61 -5.59 0.95 1.14
C TYR A 61 -4.46 1.39 2.08
N PHE A 62 -3.33 1.88 1.56
CA PHE A 62 -2.25 2.45 2.37
C PHE A 62 -2.72 3.63 3.22
N GLN A 63 -3.49 4.56 2.63
CA GLN A 63 -4.10 5.66 3.36
C GLN A 63 -5.00 5.14 4.48
N SER A 64 -5.85 4.16 4.20
CA SER A 64 -6.73 3.56 5.21
C SER A 64 -5.96 2.85 6.32
N LEU A 65 -4.85 2.18 6.02
CA LEU A 65 -3.98 1.56 7.03
C LEU A 65 -3.24 2.60 7.87
N LEU A 66 -2.76 3.69 7.27
CA LEU A 66 -2.08 4.79 7.95
C LEU A 66 -3.05 5.66 8.77
N MET A 67 -4.32 5.77 8.34
CA MET A 67 -5.41 6.42 9.05
C MET A 67 -6.13 5.49 10.05
N THR A 68 -5.97 4.16 9.95
CA THR A 68 -6.67 3.21 10.82
C THR A 68 -6.27 3.53 12.26
N ASP A 69 -7.28 4.02 12.95
CA ASP A 69 -7.14 4.99 14.01
C ASP A 69 -6.68 4.34 15.32
N ARG A 70 -5.89 5.11 16.06
CA ARG A 70 -5.32 4.82 17.38
C ARG A 70 -6.39 4.64 18.48
N ASN A 71 -7.66 4.72 18.12
CA ASN A 71 -8.81 4.72 19.02
C ASN A 71 -9.33 3.32 19.38
N THR A 72 -8.99 2.29 18.60
CA THR A 72 -9.08 0.90 19.08
C THR A 72 -7.72 0.54 19.69
N ARG A 73 -7.72 0.04 20.93
CA ARG A 73 -6.56 0.00 21.86
C ARG A 73 -5.33 -0.84 21.42
N GLN A 74 -5.18 -1.17 20.15
CA GLN A 74 -4.00 -1.83 19.58
C GLN A 74 -3.68 -1.26 18.20
N GLY A 75 -3.47 0.05 18.11
CA GLY A 75 -2.85 0.65 16.92
C GLY A 75 -1.56 -0.08 16.54
N PHE A 76 -1.12 0.05 15.29
CA PHE A 76 0.10 -0.62 14.84
C PHE A 76 1.30 -0.24 15.73
N PRO A 77 2.16 -1.21 16.08
CA PRO A 77 3.41 -0.89 16.75
C PRO A 77 4.20 0.10 15.89
N GLN A 78 4.94 1.01 16.53
CA GLN A 78 5.67 2.07 15.82
C GLN A 78 6.55 1.52 14.69
N GLN A 79 7.18 0.36 14.90
CA GLN A 79 7.98 -0.31 13.87
C GLN A 79 7.15 -0.68 12.62
N VAL A 80 5.95 -1.26 12.80
CA VAL A 80 5.05 -1.59 11.70
C VAL A 80 4.58 -0.34 10.98
N TYR A 81 4.33 0.75 11.70
CA TYR A 81 3.95 2.03 11.11
C TYR A 81 5.08 2.61 10.25
N THR A 82 6.32 2.61 10.76
CA THR A 82 7.50 3.07 9.99
C THR A 82 7.73 2.22 8.74
N GLU A 83 7.59 0.90 8.85
CA GLU A 83 7.71 -0.02 7.71
C GLU A 83 6.61 0.25 6.66
N LEU A 84 5.36 0.43 7.09
CA LEU A 84 4.25 0.75 6.21
C LEU A 84 4.42 2.12 5.52
N LEU A 85 4.94 3.11 6.25
CA LEU A 85 5.26 4.43 5.70
C LEU A 85 6.37 4.33 4.65
N ALA A 86 7.46 3.62 4.94
CA ALA A 86 8.54 3.38 3.99
C ALA A 86 8.03 2.68 2.72
N LEU A 87 7.19 1.66 2.89
CA LEU A 87 6.56 0.95 1.78
C LEU A 87 5.68 1.87 0.93
N SER A 88 4.87 2.73 1.57
CA SER A 88 4.04 3.72 0.87
C SER A 88 4.87 4.75 0.11
N LEU A 89 6.03 5.16 0.63
CA LEU A 89 6.94 6.08 -0.07
C LEU A 89 7.59 5.43 -1.30
N VAL A 90 8.00 4.16 -1.19
CA VAL A 90 8.49 3.40 -2.35
C VAL A 90 7.38 3.25 -3.38
N TYR A 91 6.16 2.95 -2.92
CA TYR A 91 4.99 2.85 -3.80
C TYR A 91 4.73 4.15 -4.56
N ASP A 92 4.75 5.29 -3.87
CA ASP A 92 4.53 6.61 -4.48
C ASP A 92 5.58 6.94 -5.54
N ARG A 93 6.84 6.54 -5.31
CA ARG A 93 7.93 6.66 -6.30
C ARG A 93 7.73 5.78 -7.51
N LEU A 94 7.22 4.55 -7.33
CA LEU A 94 6.97 3.61 -8.42
C LEU A 94 5.70 3.96 -9.21
N PHE A 95 4.68 4.50 -8.53
CA PHE A 95 3.37 4.84 -9.09
C PHE A 95 3.03 6.30 -8.72
N PRO A 96 3.67 7.28 -9.38
CA PRO A 96 3.40 8.68 -9.09
C PRO A 96 1.91 8.97 -9.26
N PRO A 97 1.30 9.77 -8.36
CA PRO A 97 -0.07 10.19 -8.53
C PRO A 97 -0.22 10.81 -9.91
N LYS A 98 -1.17 10.30 -10.71
CA LYS A 98 -1.61 11.04 -11.89
C LYS A 98 -2.04 12.41 -11.35
N PRO A 99 -1.47 13.52 -11.85
CA PRO A 99 -1.95 14.83 -11.45
C PRO A 99 -3.43 14.85 -11.77
N LYS A 100 -4.27 14.91 -10.73
CA LYS A 100 -5.72 15.06 -10.91
C LYS A 100 -5.86 16.35 -11.71
N PRO A 101 -6.45 16.35 -12.92
CA PRO A 101 -6.68 17.57 -13.67
C PRO A 101 -7.86 18.33 -13.01
N GLU A 102 -7.67 18.73 -11.75
CA GLU A 102 -8.61 19.57 -11.00
C GLU A 102 -8.25 21.06 -11.16
N ALA A 103 -7.03 21.38 -11.60
CA ALA A 103 -6.59 22.75 -11.87
C ALA A 103 -6.69 23.19 -13.34
N ALA A 104 -7.06 22.31 -14.27
CA ALA A 104 -7.19 22.68 -15.69
C ALA A 104 -8.64 23.05 -16.11
N ARG A 105 -9.57 23.16 -15.16
CA ARG A 105 -11.00 23.37 -15.46
C ARG A 105 -11.63 24.66 -14.91
N ARG A 106 -10.86 25.53 -14.26
CA ARG A 106 -11.39 26.81 -13.78
C ARG A 106 -10.36 27.93 -13.89
N ASP A 107 -10.36 28.59 -15.04
CA ASP A 107 -10.20 30.04 -15.11
C ASP A 107 -11.61 30.65 -15.29
N PRO A 108 -12.22 31.21 -14.24
CA PRO A 108 -13.57 31.78 -14.29
C PRO A 108 -13.73 33.07 -15.11
N TRP A 109 -12.69 33.55 -15.81
CA TRP A 109 -12.67 34.87 -16.47
C TRP A 109 -12.42 34.84 -17.98
N GLU A 110 -12.38 33.65 -18.59
CA GLU A 110 -12.14 33.43 -20.04
C GLU A 110 -13.43 33.45 -20.89
N LEU A 111 -14.45 34.22 -20.49
CA LEU A 111 -15.59 34.54 -21.35
C LEU A 111 -15.86 36.04 -21.32
N GLY A 112 -15.16 36.75 -22.21
CA GLY A 112 -15.71 37.91 -22.89
C GLY A 112 -15.75 39.20 -22.09
N GLY A 113 -14.59 39.86 -21.99
CA GLY A 113 -14.53 41.32 -22.00
C GLY A 113 -15.07 41.86 -23.33
N GLY A 114 -16.39 41.79 -23.53
CA GLY A 114 -17.11 42.41 -24.64
C GLY A 114 -17.36 43.87 -24.31
N GLY A 115 -16.66 44.76 -25.02
CA GLY A 115 -16.57 46.18 -24.73
C GLY A 115 -17.93 46.89 -24.60
N ARG A 116 -17.99 47.77 -23.61
CA ARG A 116 -19.04 48.79 -23.45
C ARG A 116 -19.01 49.67 -24.71
N ILE A 117 -20.05 49.58 -25.52
CA ILE A 117 -20.26 50.46 -26.67
C ILE A 117 -20.86 51.77 -26.14
N ARG A 118 -20.24 52.88 -26.54
CA ARG A 118 -20.61 54.26 -26.21
C ARG A 118 -21.97 54.64 -26.79
#